data_AF-A0A149VHY7-F1
#
_entry.id   AF-A0A149VHY7-F1
#
_cell.length_a   1.000
_cell.length_b   1.000
_cell.length_c   1.000
_cell.angle_alpha   90.00
_cell.angle_beta   90.00
_cell.angle_gamma   90.00
#
_symmetry.space_group_name_H-M   'P 1'
#
loop_
_entity.id
_entity.type
_entity.pdbx_description
1 polymer ?
#
loop_
_entity_poly.entity_id
_entity_poly.type
_entity_poly.pdbx_seq_one_letter_code
_entity_poly.pdbx_strand_id
1 'polypeptide(L)'
;ARAYLRENTALSEHEIDTEVDRYIAWPGQALSYYLGESDIRRNRARAEKALGKAFDLRAFHDAVLATGSVPLPVLDGAIDNFIKTGGRSPYAAEDAQ
;
A
#
# COMPACT_ATOMS: atom_id res chain seq x y z
N ALA A 1 15.53 -21.10 3.81
CA ALA A 1 14.56 -20.55 2.84
C ALA A 1 13.47 -21.57 2.49
N ARG A 2 13.79 -22.68 1.80
CA ARG A 2 12.78 -23.67 1.36
C ARG A 2 11.91 -24.27 2.48
N ALA A 3 12.51 -24.75 3.56
CA ALA A 3 11.75 -25.29 4.71
C ALA A 3 10.77 -24.27 5.32
N TYR A 4 11.19 -23.01 5.44
CA TYR A 4 10.34 -21.94 5.95
C TYR A 4 9.11 -21.71 5.07
N LEU A 5 9.29 -21.66 3.73
CA LEU A 5 8.16 -21.52 2.81
C LEU A 5 7.21 -22.73 2.89
N ARG A 6 7.75 -23.94 3.02
CA ARG A 6 6.96 -25.18 3.17
C ARG A 6 6.09 -25.18 4.43
N GLU A 7 6.63 -24.65 5.53
CA GLU A 7 5.93 -24.62 6.82
C GLU A 7 4.89 -23.49 6.92
N ASN A 8 5.06 -22.40 6.15
CA ASN A 8 4.27 -21.18 6.29
C ASN A 8 3.35 -20.88 5.10
N THR A 9 3.38 -21.70 4.05
CA THR A 9 2.57 -21.52 2.84
C THR A 9 2.01 -22.84 2.34
N ALA A 10 1.01 -22.78 1.47
CA ALA A 10 0.45 -23.96 0.80
C ALA A 10 1.08 -24.21 -0.60
N LEU A 11 2.27 -23.67 -0.86
CA LEU A 11 2.94 -23.80 -2.15
C LEU A 11 3.47 -25.23 -2.35
N SER A 12 3.42 -25.69 -3.60
CA SER A 12 4.08 -26.94 -3.98
C SER A 12 5.61 -26.81 -3.91
N GLU A 13 6.32 -27.93 -3.80
CA GLU A 13 7.79 -27.95 -3.80
C GLU A 13 8.40 -27.24 -5.02
N HIS A 14 7.78 -27.39 -6.19
CA HIS A 14 8.24 -26.75 -7.42
C HIS A 14 8.11 -25.22 -7.36
N GLU A 15 7.01 -24.71 -6.82
CA GLU A 15 6.81 -23.26 -6.63
C GLU A 15 7.76 -22.71 -5.58
N ILE A 16 7.99 -23.44 -4.48
CA ILE A 16 8.95 -23.04 -3.43
C ILE A 16 10.35 -22.89 -4.03
N ASP A 17 10.80 -23.84 -4.85
CA ASP A 17 12.11 -23.78 -5.49
C ASP A 17 12.20 -22.58 -6.44
N THR A 18 11.17 -22.36 -7.27
CA THR A 18 11.09 -21.22 -8.19
C THR A 18 11.14 -19.88 -7.46
N GLU A 19 10.40 -19.74 -6.36
CA GLU A 19 10.38 -18.52 -5.56
C GLU A 19 11.73 -18.27 -4.87
N VAL A 20 12.36 -19.31 -4.32
CA VAL A 20 13.68 -19.17 -3.69
C VAL A 20 14.73 -18.72 -4.70
N ASP A 21 14.75 -19.32 -5.89
CA ASP A 21 15.69 -18.94 -6.95
C ASP A 21 15.42 -17.51 -7.42
N ARG A 22 14.14 -17.11 -7.51
CA ARG A 22 13.73 -15.73 -7.82
C ARG A 22 14.23 -14.73 -6.79
N TYR A 23 14.16 -15.04 -5.50
CA TYR A 23 14.63 -14.14 -4.43
C TYR A 23 16.15 -13.97 -4.44
N ILE A 24 16.90 -15.02 -4.83
CA ILE A 24 18.35 -14.95 -4.99
C ILE A 24 18.71 -14.09 -6.21
N ALA A 25 18.03 -14.30 -7.35
CA ALA A 25 18.29 -13.58 -8.58
C ALA A 25 17.88 -12.10 -8.53
N TRP A 26 16.82 -11.77 -7.78
CA TRP A 26 16.30 -10.42 -7.64
C TRP A 26 16.13 -10.00 -6.17
N PRO A 27 17.24 -9.69 -5.48
CA PRO A 27 17.21 -9.39 -4.06
C PRO A 27 16.32 -8.17 -3.76
N GLY A 28 15.50 -8.29 -2.72
CA GLY A 28 14.63 -7.22 -2.23
C GLY A 28 13.29 -7.07 -2.94
N GLN A 29 13.09 -7.65 -4.13
CA GLN A 29 11.82 -7.52 -4.86
C GLN A 29 10.65 -8.08 -4.05
N ALA A 30 10.80 -9.25 -3.43
CA ALA A 30 9.73 -9.87 -2.64
C ALA A 30 9.30 -9.03 -1.42
N LEU A 31 10.17 -8.12 -0.94
CA LEU A 31 9.83 -7.22 0.17
C LEU A 31 8.81 -6.15 -0.25
N SER A 32 8.72 -5.82 -1.55
CA SER A 32 7.88 -4.72 -2.02
C SER A 32 6.40 -4.95 -1.72
N TYR A 33 5.94 -6.20 -1.74
CA TYR A 33 4.56 -6.56 -1.45
C TYR A 33 4.17 -6.14 -0.04
N TYR A 34 4.91 -6.62 0.96
CA TYR A 34 4.59 -6.34 2.36
C TYR A 34 4.92 -4.90 2.75
N LEU A 35 6.02 -4.33 2.25
CA LEU A 35 6.35 -2.93 2.51
C LEU A 35 5.28 -1.99 1.96
N GLY A 36 4.82 -2.19 0.72
CA GLY A 36 3.76 -1.37 0.13
C GLY A 36 2.43 -1.51 0.87
N GLU A 37 2.02 -2.74 1.21
CA GLU A 37 0.81 -2.99 2.00
C GLU A 37 0.90 -2.30 3.38
N SER A 38 2.00 -2.51 4.09
CA SER A 38 2.23 -1.95 5.43
C SER A 38 2.15 -0.43 5.41
N ASP A 39 2.74 0.20 4.40
CA ASP A 39 2.75 1.66 4.23
C ASP A 39 1.34 2.22 3.99
N ILE A 40 0.57 1.62 3.07
CA ILE A 40 -0.81 2.02 2.78
C ILE A 40 -1.68 1.86 4.04
N ARG A 41 -1.56 0.73 4.76
CA ARG A 41 -2.32 0.50 6.01
C ARG A 41 -1.93 1.50 7.09
N ARG A 42 -0.65 1.80 7.25
CA ARG A 42 -0.15 2.82 8.19
C ARG A 42 -0.74 4.20 7.87
N ASN A 43 -0.73 4.58 6.60
CA ASN A 43 -1.26 5.86 6.14
C ASN A 43 -2.77 5.97 6.31
N ARG A 44 -3.51 4.89 6.05
CA ARG A 44 -4.94 4.83 6.37
C ARG A 44 -5.21 5.05 7.85
N ALA A 45 -4.52 4.32 8.73
CA ALA A 45 -4.70 4.47 10.18
C ALA A 45 -4.35 5.89 10.67
N ARG A 46 -3.32 6.52 10.10
CA ARG A 46 -2.97 7.93 10.36
C ARG A 46 -4.10 8.88 9.92
N ALA A 47 -4.65 8.69 8.72
CA ALA A 47 -5.73 9.51 8.19
C ALA A 47 -7.03 9.34 8.99
N GLU A 48 -7.43 8.10 9.32
CA GLU A 48 -8.57 7.79 10.18
C GLU A 48 -8.44 8.50 11.54
N LYS A 49 -7.27 8.44 12.16
CA LYS A 49 -6.99 9.10 13.44
C LYS A 49 -7.05 10.63 13.33
N ALA A 50 -6.46 11.20 12.28
CA ALA A 50 -6.36 12.66 12.13
C ALA A 50 -7.69 13.32 11.75
N LEU A 51 -8.48 12.68 10.89
CA LEU A 51 -9.72 13.23 10.35
C LEU A 51 -10.96 12.84 11.16
N GLY A 52 -10.91 11.74 11.92
CA GLY A 52 -12.00 11.29 12.78
C GLY A 52 -13.31 11.14 11.98
N LYS A 53 -14.35 11.88 12.37
CA LYS A 53 -15.67 11.84 11.70
C LYS A 53 -15.65 12.38 10.26
N ALA A 54 -14.62 13.14 9.88
CA ALA A 54 -14.47 13.66 8.52
C ALA A 54 -13.75 12.66 7.58
N PHE A 55 -13.29 11.51 8.08
CA PHE A 55 -12.66 10.50 7.25
C PHE A 55 -13.71 9.79 6.37
N ASP A 56 -13.52 9.86 5.05
CA ASP A 56 -14.20 9.00 4.07
C ASP A 56 -13.17 8.04 3.45
N LEU A 57 -13.44 6.74 3.53
CA LEU A 57 -12.59 5.70 2.96
C LEU A 57 -12.47 5.81 1.43
N ARG A 58 -13.54 6.25 0.75
CA ARG A 58 -13.53 6.44 -0.72
C ARG A 58 -12.58 7.58 -1.09
N ALA A 59 -12.69 8.71 -0.41
CA ALA A 59 -11.80 9.85 -0.63
C ALA A 59 -10.33 9.52 -0.34
N PHE A 60 -10.07 8.67 0.67
CA PHE A 60 -8.72 8.17 0.93
C PHE A 60 -8.21 7.28 -0.23
N HIS A 61 -9.01 6.36 -0.74
CA HIS A 61 -8.63 5.54 -1.91
C HIS A 61 -8.38 6.40 -3.15
N ASP A 62 -9.22 7.41 -3.39
CA ASP A 62 -9.04 8.35 -4.49
C ASP A 62 -7.70 9.09 -4.37
N ALA A 63 -7.36 9.57 -3.17
CA ALA A 63 -6.07 10.24 -2.93
C ALA A 63 -4.86 9.30 -3.14
N VAL A 64 -4.94 8.05 -2.70
CA VAL A 64 -3.89 7.05 -2.96
C VAL A 64 -3.72 6.80 -4.45
N LEU A 65 -4.82 6.54 -5.17
CA LEU A 65 -4.80 6.17 -6.59
C LEU A 65 -4.43 7.35 -7.50
N ALA A 66 -4.88 8.56 -7.18
CA ALA A 66 -4.56 9.77 -7.93
C ALA A 66 -3.05 10.10 -7.90
N THR A 67 -2.33 9.61 -6.89
CA THR A 67 -0.87 9.79 -6.80
C THR A 67 -0.12 8.94 -7.85
N GLY A 68 -0.73 7.87 -8.35
CA GLY A 68 -0.11 6.94 -9.30
C GLY A 68 0.98 6.05 -8.67
N SER A 69 1.79 5.41 -9.51
CA SER A 69 2.90 4.57 -9.04
C SER A 69 4.10 5.44 -8.66
N VAL A 70 4.25 5.68 -7.36
CA VAL A 70 5.31 6.53 -6.80
C VAL A 70 6.07 5.82 -5.68
N PRO A 71 7.27 6.29 -5.31
CA PRO A 71 7.95 5.82 -4.11
C PRO A 71 7.12 6.05 -2.83
N LEU A 72 7.25 5.16 -1.84
CA LEU A 72 6.49 5.26 -0.58
C LEU A 72 6.59 6.63 0.12
N PRO A 73 7.75 7.32 0.18
CA PRO A 73 7.83 8.65 0.78
C PRO A 73 7.00 9.72 0.04
N VAL A 74 6.78 9.56 -1.26
CA VAL A 74 5.92 10.46 -2.05
C VAL A 74 4.45 10.18 -1.72
N LEU A 75 4.07 8.90 -1.60
CA LEU A 75 2.74 8.52 -1.13
C LEU A 75 2.46 9.07 0.29
N ASP A 76 3.42 8.95 1.21
CA ASP A 76 3.34 9.54 2.55
C ASP A 76 3.04 11.04 2.48
N GLY A 77 3.78 11.78 1.65
CA GLY A 77 3.57 13.21 1.45
C GLY A 77 2.20 13.55 0.84
N ALA A 78 1.70 12.72 -0.08
CA ALA A 78 0.36 12.88 -0.64
C ALA A 78 -0.72 12.68 0.43
N ILE A 79 -0.57 11.69 1.31
CA ILE A 79 -1.51 11.46 2.42
C ILE A 79 -1.41 12.56 3.48
N ASP A 80 -0.21 13.10 3.75
CA ASP A 80 -0.05 14.29 4.58
C ASP A 80 -0.86 15.47 4.03
N ASN A 81 -0.80 15.68 2.72
CA ASN A 81 -1.59 16.73 2.06
C ASN A 81 -3.09 16.46 2.16
N PHE A 82 -3.54 15.23 1.88
CA PHE A 82 -4.94 14.81 2.03
C PHE A 82 -5.48 15.11 3.43
N ILE A 83 -4.71 14.79 4.48
CA ILE A 83 -5.07 15.10 5.87
C ILE A 83 -5.14 16.62 6.08
N LYS A 84 -4.12 17.38 5.64
CA LYS A 84 -4.06 18.84 5.78
C LYS A 84 -5.23 19.55 5.09
N THR A 85 -5.72 19.04 3.97
CA THR A 85 -6.86 19.61 3.22
C THR A 85 -8.23 19.14 3.74
N GLY A 86 -8.26 18.34 4.81
CA GLY A 86 -9.48 17.92 5.47
C GLY A 86 -10.13 16.66 4.87
N GLY A 87 -9.36 15.81 4.20
CA GLY A 87 -9.83 14.49 3.78
C GLY A 87 -10.76 14.48 2.56
N ARG A 88 -10.70 15.51 1.71
CA ARG A 88 -11.54 15.60 0.50
C ARG A 88 -10.97 14.77 -0.63
N SER A 89 -11.86 14.15 -1.42
CA SER A 89 -11.47 13.46 -2.64
C SER A 89 -10.86 14.46 -3.63
N PRO A 90 -9.75 14.12 -4.31
CA PRO A 90 -9.21 14.94 -5.40
C PRO A 90 -10.20 15.09 -6.57
N TYR A 91 -11.20 14.21 -6.69
CA TYR A 91 -12.21 14.23 -7.75
C TYR A 91 -13.54 14.88 -7.32
N ALA A 92 -13.63 15.45 -6.11
CA ALA A 92 -14.88 15.98 -5.56
C ALA A 92 -15.57 17.08 -6.42
N ALA A 93 -14.82 17.77 -7.29
CA ALA A 93 -15.38 18.75 -8.22
C ALA A 93 -16.01 18.12 -9.47
N GLU A 94 -15.54 16.94 -9.88
CA GLU A 94 -16.02 16.21 -11.06
C GLU A 94 -17.31 15.45 -10.74
N ASP A 95 -17.46 14.95 -9.52
CA ASP A 95 -18.66 14.23 -9.04
C ASP A 95 -19.90 15.13 -8.84
N ALA A 96 -19.74 16.45 -8.91
CA ALA A 96 -20.82 17.43 -8.69
C ALA A 96 -21.52 17.86 -10.00
N GLN A 97 -21.10 17.33 -11.15
CA GLN A 97 -21.70 17.53 -12.47
C GLN A 97 -22.60 16.37 -12.88
#